data_AF-A0AAV3R1S3-F1
#
_entry.id   AF-A0AAV3R1S3-F1
#
_cell.length_a   1.000
_cell.length_b   1.000
_cell.length_c   1.000
_cell.angle_alpha   90.00
_cell.angle_beta   90.00
_cell.angle_gamma   90.00
#
_symmetry.space_group_name_H-M   'P 1'
#
loop_
_entity.id
_entity.type
_entity.pdbx_description
1 polymer ?
#
loop_
_entity_poly.entity_id
_entity_poly.type
_entity_poly.pdbx_seq_one_letter_code
_entity_poly.pdbx_strand_id
1 'polypeptide(L)'
;MNQKAWRIIPRPLMETVLNSHAQQPRVPQPLILHGPRGAGKTTLIVERLLDKWNTGPHLTGYVDLAESIKENHPKHGHSYPWSSWYNCPPPPLQSLRVQLEQCLESMAKKGINLGLISSHQIFKTLNKWHGISTALKQILEKDNVSGAIMTSRRKDLSLWDRAVSKLSVRCDLEESVGKRVVSLEEASYYKEAMAALELAKEVISLQQMKRGNAIKELNRTGGFSRTLAHSATDWPLLLLELLSAAAEIDYFQPKLVINNIEVLKHAVLSDDTSVCGSLYHDSLIWRIIALGANERCLPVFLVTSDGYYSYRAFMDFGFPDIFISREMFGWSPAEAKLHMVGDYFTSSEWSVLVEVLGPNSRHLFEVFALKLSNHFQK
;
A
#
# COMPACT_ATOMS: atom_id res chain seq x y z
N MET A 1 -25.47 15.02 27.31
CA MET A 1 -24.40 14.40 26.49
C MET A 1 -24.36 12.93 26.85
N ASN A 2 -24.72 12.03 25.92
CA ASN A 2 -24.79 10.60 26.19
C ASN A 2 -23.41 10.06 26.58
N GLN A 3 -23.24 9.70 27.85
CA GLN A 3 -22.12 8.94 28.40
C GLN A 3 -22.18 7.49 27.89
N LYS A 4 -22.05 7.27 26.58
CA LYS A 4 -21.74 5.92 26.10
C LYS A 4 -20.27 5.66 26.43
N ALA A 5 -20.03 4.80 27.42
CA ALA A 5 -18.71 4.28 27.68
C ALA A 5 -18.13 3.66 26.39
N TRP A 6 -16.94 4.10 26.00
CA TRP A 6 -16.26 3.65 24.79
C TRP A 6 -15.98 2.15 24.89
N ARG A 7 -16.37 1.37 23.87
CA ARG A 7 -16.26 -0.09 23.87
C ARG A 7 -14.81 -0.50 23.59
N ILE A 8 -14.13 -1.07 24.59
CA ILE A 8 -12.86 -1.78 24.37
C ILE A 8 -13.16 -3.04 23.55
N ILE A 9 -12.43 -3.22 22.45
CA ILE A 9 -12.62 -4.38 21.57
C ILE A 9 -11.63 -5.47 21.97
N PRO A 10 -12.12 -6.66 22.37
CA PRO A 10 -11.23 -7.76 22.72
C PRO A 10 -10.33 -8.14 21.55
N ARG A 11 -9.04 -8.35 21.82
CA ARG A 11 -8.06 -8.78 20.80
C ARG A 11 -8.52 -10.02 20.01
N PRO A 12 -9.11 -11.07 20.63
CA PRO A 12 -9.60 -12.24 19.88
C PRO A 12 -10.66 -11.90 18.82
N LEU A 13 -11.53 -10.93 19.11
CA LEU A 13 -12.54 -10.47 18.14
C LEU A 13 -11.88 -9.77 16.96
N MET A 14 -10.88 -8.93 17.20
CA MET A 14 -10.11 -8.28 16.15
C MET A 14 -9.36 -9.29 15.28
N GLU A 15 -8.68 -10.25 15.90
CA GLU A 15 -8.01 -11.35 15.18
C GLU A 15 -9.01 -12.10 14.30
N THR A 16 -10.21 -12.37 14.81
CA THR A 16 -11.26 -13.06 14.04
C THR A 16 -11.70 -12.25 12.82
N VAL A 17 -11.94 -10.94 12.98
CA VAL A 17 -12.33 -10.05 11.87
C VAL A 17 -11.22 -9.94 10.83
N LEU A 18 -9.98 -9.71 11.27
CA LEU A 18 -8.82 -9.60 10.38
C LEU A 18 -8.58 -10.91 9.63
N ASN A 19 -8.64 -12.05 10.31
CA ASN A 19 -8.50 -13.36 9.67
C ASN A 19 -9.64 -13.67 8.71
N SER A 20 -10.88 -13.35 9.07
CA SER A 20 -12.04 -13.55 8.18
C SER A 20 -11.90 -12.74 6.90
N HIS A 21 -11.41 -11.50 6.98
CA HIS A 21 -11.13 -10.67 5.81
C HIS A 21 -9.95 -11.21 4.99
N ALA A 22 -8.87 -11.62 5.68
CA ALA A 22 -7.66 -12.17 5.06
C ALA A 22 -7.90 -13.50 4.33
N GLN A 23 -8.85 -14.31 4.78
CA GLN A 23 -9.18 -15.61 4.18
C GLN A 23 -9.98 -15.49 2.87
N GLN A 24 -10.58 -14.33 2.59
CA GLN A 24 -11.29 -14.13 1.34
C GLN A 24 -10.27 -13.93 0.20
N PRO A 25 -10.41 -14.62 -0.95
CA PRO A 25 -9.52 -14.41 -2.09
C PRO A 25 -9.70 -13.01 -2.69
N ARG A 26 -10.93 -12.49 -2.64
CA ARG A 26 -11.30 -11.15 -3.13
C ARG A 26 -12.35 -10.53 -2.22
N VAL A 27 -12.23 -9.25 -1.98
CA VAL A 27 -13.06 -8.45 -1.09
C VAL A 27 -13.58 -7.20 -1.81
N PRO A 28 -14.79 -6.72 -1.48
CA PRO A 28 -15.35 -5.53 -2.10
C PRO A 28 -14.75 -4.22 -1.57
N GLN A 29 -14.03 -4.25 -0.46
CA GLN A 29 -13.53 -3.04 0.20
C GLN A 29 -12.24 -3.32 0.97
N PRO A 30 -11.29 -2.35 1.03
CA PRO A 30 -10.15 -2.43 1.92
C PRO A 30 -10.58 -2.32 3.40
N LEU A 31 -9.77 -2.85 4.31
CA LEU A 31 -9.97 -2.75 5.76
C LEU A 31 -9.00 -1.74 6.36
N ILE A 32 -9.50 -0.83 7.18
CA ILE A 32 -8.67 0.18 7.85
C ILE A 32 -8.56 -0.17 9.34
N LEU A 33 -7.34 -0.52 9.77
CA LEU A 33 -7.03 -0.77 11.17
C LEU A 33 -6.52 0.53 11.81
N HIS A 34 -7.46 1.24 12.43
CA HIS A 34 -7.20 2.51 13.11
C HIS A 34 -7.15 2.34 14.64
N GLY A 35 -6.29 3.10 15.29
CA GLY A 35 -6.23 3.20 16.75
C GLY A 35 -5.05 4.05 17.23
N PRO A 36 -4.97 4.40 18.52
CA PRO A 36 -3.88 5.21 19.04
C PRO A 36 -2.50 4.55 18.84
N ARG A 37 -1.44 5.37 18.87
CA ARG A 37 -0.05 4.88 18.90
C ARG A 37 0.19 4.08 20.19
N GLY A 38 1.09 3.10 20.14
CA GLY A 38 1.34 2.20 21.28
C GLY A 38 0.25 1.14 21.52
N ALA A 39 -0.87 1.18 20.80
CA ALA A 39 -1.97 0.22 20.97
C ALA A 39 -1.66 -1.22 20.49
N GLY A 40 -0.44 -1.50 20.01
CA GLY A 40 -0.04 -2.83 19.57
C GLY A 40 -0.56 -3.28 18.20
N LYS A 41 -1.03 -2.35 17.34
CA LYS A 41 -1.55 -2.65 15.99
C LYS A 41 -0.49 -3.34 15.11
N THR A 42 0.70 -2.75 15.01
CA THR A 42 1.81 -3.32 14.24
C THR A 42 2.24 -4.66 14.81
N THR A 43 2.36 -4.76 16.14
CA THR A 43 2.71 -6.00 16.84
C THR A 43 1.69 -7.10 16.59
N LEU A 44 0.38 -6.79 16.60
CA LEU A 44 -0.67 -7.76 16.28
C LEU A 44 -0.47 -8.33 14.87
N ILE A 45 -0.22 -7.46 13.89
CA ILE A 45 -0.04 -7.87 12.50
C ILE A 45 1.24 -8.69 12.35
N VAL A 46 2.39 -8.10 12.72
CA VAL A 46 3.72 -8.67 12.46
C VAL A 46 3.95 -9.94 13.28
N GLU A 47 3.72 -9.91 14.60
CA GLU A 47 4.10 -11.02 15.50
C GLU A 47 3.06 -12.13 15.61
N ARG A 48 1.80 -11.89 15.20
CA ARG A 48 0.71 -12.88 15.42
C ARG A 48 -0.04 -13.30 14.16
N LEU A 49 -0.20 -12.40 13.20
CA LEU A 49 -1.00 -12.66 12.00
C LEU A 49 -0.14 -12.96 10.77
N LEU A 50 0.99 -12.28 10.61
CA LEU A 50 1.80 -12.31 9.40
C LEU A 50 2.34 -13.71 9.08
N ASP A 51 2.83 -14.45 10.07
CA ASP A 51 3.30 -15.82 9.87
C ASP A 51 2.20 -16.73 9.32
N LYS A 52 1.01 -16.67 9.93
CA LYS A 52 -0.16 -17.42 9.48
C LYS A 52 -0.62 -16.99 8.10
N TRP A 53 -0.60 -15.68 7.83
CA TRP A 53 -0.96 -15.13 6.52
C TRP A 53 0.10 -15.33 5.44
N ASN A 54 1.24 -15.93 5.77
CA ASN A 54 2.26 -16.42 4.84
C ASN A 54 2.40 -17.96 4.87
N THR A 55 1.53 -18.67 5.61
CA THR A 55 1.51 -20.12 5.67
C THR A 55 0.41 -20.66 4.75
N GLY A 56 0.72 -21.66 3.93
CA GLY A 56 -0.25 -22.25 2.96
C GLY A 56 -0.35 -21.46 1.64
N PRO A 57 -1.49 -21.48 0.93
CA PRO A 57 -1.70 -20.77 -0.34
C PRO A 57 -1.68 -19.23 -0.20
N HIS A 58 -1.50 -18.75 1.02
CA HIS A 58 -1.54 -17.38 1.43
C HIS A 58 -0.21 -16.67 1.18
N LEU A 59 -0.27 -15.48 0.57
CA LEU A 59 0.88 -14.62 0.37
C LEU A 59 0.57 -13.22 0.90
N THR A 60 1.37 -12.69 1.81
CA THR A 60 1.19 -11.33 2.32
C THR A 60 2.33 -10.43 1.92
N GLY A 61 2.02 -9.34 1.22
CA GLY A 61 2.90 -8.19 1.07
C GLY A 61 2.74 -7.29 2.30
N TYR A 62 3.84 -7.00 2.98
CA TYR A 62 3.86 -6.07 4.11
C TYR A 62 4.77 -4.90 3.76
N VAL A 63 4.21 -3.69 3.79
CA VAL A 63 4.92 -2.44 3.54
C VAL A 63 4.77 -1.55 4.77
N ASP A 64 5.88 -1.12 5.35
CA ASP A 64 5.86 -0.11 6.41
C ASP A 64 6.45 1.20 5.89
N LEU A 65 5.58 2.16 5.59
CA LEU A 65 5.99 3.44 4.99
C LEU A 65 6.86 4.27 5.95
N ALA A 66 6.74 4.02 7.26
CA ALA A 66 7.59 4.67 8.25
C ALA A 66 9.04 4.14 8.27
N GLU A 67 9.33 3.01 7.61
CA GLU A 67 10.68 2.42 7.54
C GLU A 67 11.72 3.39 6.96
N SER A 68 11.26 4.29 6.08
CA SER A 68 12.06 5.35 5.47
C SER A 68 12.57 6.40 6.46
N ILE A 69 11.90 6.54 7.62
CA ILE A 69 12.24 7.49 8.68
C ILE A 69 13.18 6.80 9.67
N LYS A 70 14.46 6.73 9.31
CA LYS A 70 15.46 5.90 10.01
C LYS A 70 15.54 6.16 11.51
N GLU A 71 15.43 7.41 11.92
CA GLU A 71 15.57 7.85 13.31
C GLU A 71 14.42 7.38 14.23
N ASN A 72 13.29 6.93 13.67
CA ASN A 72 12.08 6.63 14.42
C ASN A 72 11.45 5.29 14.02
N HIS A 73 12.27 4.26 13.73
CA HIS A 73 11.76 2.96 13.29
C HIS A 73 12.46 1.76 13.95
N PRO A 74 11.70 0.74 14.43
CA PRO A 74 12.23 -0.49 15.06
C PRO A 74 13.29 -1.25 14.28
N LYS A 75 13.16 -1.30 12.95
CA LYS A 75 14.13 -1.97 12.07
C LYS A 75 15.55 -1.39 12.18
N HIS A 76 15.68 -0.12 12.56
CA HIS A 76 16.97 0.57 12.72
C HIS A 76 17.39 0.70 14.19
N GLY A 77 16.75 -0.06 15.10
CA GLY A 77 17.05 -0.03 16.54
C GLY A 77 16.39 1.12 17.31
N HIS A 78 15.48 1.86 16.67
CA HIS A 78 14.76 2.99 17.28
C HIS A 78 13.29 2.64 17.55
N SER A 79 12.57 3.43 18.34
CA SER A 79 11.13 3.22 18.52
C SER A 79 10.33 4.04 17.52
N TYR A 80 9.11 3.60 17.19
CA TYR A 80 8.16 4.49 16.51
C TYR A 80 7.94 5.75 17.38
N PRO A 81 7.77 6.93 16.76
CA PRO A 81 7.59 8.15 17.52
C PRO A 81 6.24 8.09 18.20
N TRP A 82 6.20 8.45 19.48
CA TRP A 82 4.95 8.57 20.22
C TRP A 82 4.12 9.74 19.70
N SER A 83 4.78 10.84 19.31
CA SER A 83 4.16 12.00 18.67
C SER A 83 3.76 11.70 17.23
N SER A 84 2.93 12.57 16.62
CA SER A 84 2.48 12.34 15.25
C SER A 84 3.63 12.40 14.23
N TRP A 85 3.50 11.67 13.12
CA TRP A 85 4.50 11.62 12.04
C TRP A 85 4.76 13.02 11.43
N TYR A 86 3.83 13.96 11.59
CA TYR A 86 4.00 15.38 11.23
C TYR A 86 5.17 16.07 11.93
N ASN A 87 5.56 15.60 13.12
CA ASN A 87 6.68 16.19 13.87
C ASN A 87 8.03 15.57 13.47
N CYS A 88 8.01 14.52 12.66
CA CYS A 88 9.20 13.89 12.13
C CYS A 88 9.57 14.52 10.78
N PRO A 89 10.87 14.53 10.41
CA PRO A 89 11.27 14.90 9.06
C PRO A 89 10.52 14.06 8.02
N PRO A 90 9.80 14.67 7.07
CA PRO A 90 9.00 13.94 6.13
C PRO A 90 9.89 13.16 5.15
N PRO A 91 9.58 11.88 4.86
CA PRO A 91 10.39 11.09 3.95
C PRO A 91 10.15 11.48 2.47
N PRO A 92 11.12 11.20 1.59
CA PRO A 92 10.96 11.33 0.14
C PRO A 92 9.82 10.46 -0.42
N LEU A 93 8.90 11.06 -1.18
CA LEU A 93 7.81 10.32 -1.85
C LEU A 93 8.34 9.20 -2.75
N GLN A 94 9.44 9.44 -3.46
CA GLN A 94 10.04 8.45 -4.34
C GLN A 94 10.48 7.19 -3.56
N SER A 95 10.99 7.34 -2.34
CA SER A 95 11.37 6.20 -1.50
C SER A 95 10.15 5.37 -1.10
N LEU A 96 9.08 6.03 -0.67
CA LEU A 96 7.84 5.36 -0.29
C LEU A 96 7.18 4.64 -1.46
N ARG A 97 7.17 5.30 -2.63
CA ARG A 97 6.65 4.74 -3.88
C ARG A 97 7.40 3.48 -4.26
N VAL A 98 8.74 3.55 -4.28
CA VAL A 98 9.60 2.41 -4.61
C VAL A 98 9.36 1.25 -3.65
N GLN A 99 9.22 1.51 -2.35
CA GLN A 99 8.94 0.47 -1.34
C GLN A 99 7.62 -0.27 -1.63
N LEU A 100 6.56 0.47 -1.93
CA LEU A 100 5.25 -0.10 -2.28
C LEU A 100 5.31 -0.89 -3.60
N GLU A 101 5.90 -0.29 -4.63
CA GLU A 101 6.02 -0.89 -5.97
C GLU A 101 6.85 -2.18 -5.92
N GLN A 102 7.99 -2.18 -5.21
CA GLN A 102 8.83 -3.37 -5.06
C GLN A 102 8.11 -4.51 -4.33
N CYS A 103 7.32 -4.19 -3.30
CA CYS A 103 6.52 -5.20 -2.61
C CYS A 103 5.48 -5.83 -3.54
N LEU A 104 4.72 -5.00 -4.26
CA LEU A 104 3.70 -5.46 -5.21
C LEU A 104 4.33 -6.24 -6.38
N GLU A 105 5.48 -5.79 -6.89
CA GLU A 105 6.25 -6.48 -7.93
C GLU A 105 6.72 -7.85 -7.45
N SER A 106 7.26 -7.95 -6.23
CA SER A 106 7.67 -9.23 -5.64
C SER A 106 6.48 -10.20 -5.54
N MET A 107 5.31 -9.71 -5.14
CA MET A 107 4.09 -10.52 -5.10
C MET A 107 3.65 -10.96 -6.51
N ALA A 108 3.67 -10.06 -7.48
CA ALA A 108 3.29 -10.37 -8.86
C ALA A 108 4.26 -11.40 -9.48
N LYS A 109 5.56 -11.25 -9.24
CA LYS A 109 6.58 -12.23 -9.64
C LYS A 109 6.33 -13.61 -9.03
N LYS A 110 5.92 -13.69 -7.76
CA LYS A 110 5.48 -14.95 -7.15
C LYS A 110 4.24 -15.52 -7.84
N GLY A 111 3.25 -14.69 -8.19
CA GLY A 111 2.09 -15.11 -8.98
C GLY A 111 2.44 -15.64 -10.37
N ILE A 112 3.42 -15.03 -11.04
CA ILE A 112 3.97 -15.51 -12.33
C ILE A 112 4.65 -16.87 -12.15
N ASN A 113 5.49 -17.03 -11.13
CA ASN A 113 6.18 -18.29 -10.84
C ASN A 113 5.22 -19.44 -10.46
N LEU A 114 3.99 -19.12 -10.04
CA LEU A 114 2.92 -20.08 -9.80
C LEU A 114 2.06 -20.37 -11.05
N GLY A 115 2.38 -19.73 -12.19
CA GLY A 115 1.65 -19.86 -13.45
C GLY A 115 0.29 -19.14 -13.51
N LEU A 116 0.00 -18.26 -12.56
CA LEU A 116 -1.30 -17.60 -12.43
C LEU A 116 -1.42 -16.29 -13.19
N ILE A 117 -0.27 -15.65 -13.44
CA ILE A 117 -0.17 -14.39 -14.16
C ILE A 117 0.58 -14.67 -15.45
N SER A 118 -0.12 -14.57 -16.58
CA SER A 118 0.40 -14.77 -17.93
C SER A 118 0.64 -13.44 -18.66
N SER A 119 1.49 -13.47 -19.68
CA SER A 119 1.73 -12.35 -20.61
C SER A 119 0.42 -11.75 -21.16
N HIS A 120 -0.52 -12.61 -21.54
CA HIS A 120 -1.83 -12.19 -22.05
C HIS A 120 -2.69 -11.47 -20.99
N GLN A 121 -2.69 -11.91 -19.74
CA GLN A 121 -3.39 -11.21 -18.66
C GLN A 121 -2.78 -9.83 -18.39
N ILE A 122 -1.45 -9.74 -18.36
CA ILE A 122 -0.72 -8.47 -18.22
C ILE A 122 -1.11 -7.50 -19.34
N PHE A 123 -1.08 -7.96 -20.59
CA PHE A 123 -1.50 -7.18 -21.75
C PHE A 123 -2.95 -6.70 -21.62
N LYS A 124 -3.88 -7.60 -21.28
CA LYS A 124 -5.31 -7.28 -21.18
C LYS A 124 -5.58 -6.23 -20.10
N THR A 125 -4.97 -6.39 -18.92
CA THR A 125 -5.09 -5.44 -17.81
C THR A 125 -4.48 -4.08 -18.15
N LEU A 126 -3.31 -4.07 -18.81
CA LEU A 126 -2.67 -2.83 -19.26
C LEU A 126 -3.51 -2.11 -20.32
N ASN A 127 -4.00 -2.82 -21.33
CA ASN A 127 -4.74 -2.24 -22.46
C ASN A 127 -6.14 -1.71 -22.07
N LYS A 128 -6.69 -2.18 -20.94
CA LYS A 128 -7.96 -1.68 -20.38
C LYS A 128 -7.87 -0.19 -20.02
N TRP A 129 -6.72 0.24 -19.48
CA TRP A 129 -6.55 1.60 -18.95
C TRP A 129 -5.59 2.46 -19.79
N HIS A 130 -4.76 1.84 -20.62
CA HIS A 130 -3.67 2.51 -21.32
C HIS A 130 -3.73 2.30 -22.84
N GLY A 131 -3.52 3.39 -23.59
CA GLY A 131 -3.26 3.33 -25.03
C GLY A 131 -1.82 2.85 -25.29
N ILE A 132 -1.63 1.55 -25.46
CA ILE A 132 -0.29 0.91 -25.53
C ILE A 132 0.40 1.03 -26.89
N SER A 133 -0.34 1.20 -27.99
CA SER A 133 0.21 1.11 -29.36
C SER A 133 1.37 2.06 -29.62
N THR A 134 1.25 3.31 -29.18
CA THR A 134 2.29 4.34 -29.39
C THR A 134 3.52 4.08 -28.53
N ALA A 135 3.34 3.60 -27.30
CA ALA A 135 4.44 3.26 -26.41
C ALA A 135 5.22 2.04 -26.93
N LEU A 136 4.50 0.98 -27.35
CA LEU A 136 5.11 -0.22 -27.92
C LEU A 136 5.88 0.07 -29.20
N LYS A 137 5.36 0.92 -30.08
CA LYS A 137 6.10 1.38 -31.27
C LYS A 137 7.40 2.09 -30.88
N GLN A 138 7.37 3.00 -29.92
CA GLN A 138 8.56 3.72 -29.46
C GLN A 138 9.61 2.78 -28.84
N ILE A 139 9.19 1.80 -28.05
CA ILE A 139 10.10 0.79 -27.46
C ILE A 139 10.73 -0.07 -28.56
N LEU A 140 9.94 -0.49 -29.54
CA LEU A 140 10.42 -1.30 -30.67
C LEU A 140 11.31 -0.51 -31.65
N GLU A 141 11.03 0.78 -31.86
CA GLU A 141 11.76 1.68 -32.77
C GLU A 141 13.09 2.19 -32.19
N LYS A 142 13.20 2.35 -30.85
CA LYS A 142 14.46 2.72 -30.18
C LYS A 142 15.63 1.78 -30.51
N ASP A 143 15.32 0.55 -30.89
CA ASP A 143 16.29 -0.47 -31.25
C ASP A 143 16.37 -0.78 -32.76
N ASN A 144 15.44 -0.27 -33.59
CA ASN A 144 15.39 -0.57 -35.04
C ASN A 144 15.24 0.71 -35.88
N VAL A 145 16.28 1.05 -36.64
CA VAL A 145 16.25 2.05 -37.72
C VAL A 145 15.49 1.47 -38.92
N SER A 146 14.15 1.46 -38.88
CA SER A 146 13.33 1.41 -40.10
C SER A 146 11.84 1.54 -39.81
N GLY A 147 11.26 2.59 -40.39
CA GLY A 147 9.83 2.88 -40.31
C GLY A 147 9.00 1.89 -41.11
N ALA A 148 7.99 1.31 -40.47
CA ALA A 148 6.87 0.70 -41.15
C ALA A 148 5.58 1.06 -40.38
N ILE A 149 4.79 1.95 -40.98
CA ILE A 149 3.48 2.37 -40.47
C ILE A 149 2.49 1.24 -40.70
N MET A 150 1.77 0.83 -39.65
CA MET A 150 0.61 -0.05 -39.83
C MET A 150 -0.52 0.18 -38.78
N THR A 151 -1.78 -0.05 -39.20
CA THR A 151 -3.13 0.16 -38.59
C THR A 151 -3.89 -1.11 -38.11
N SER A 152 -4.94 -1.13 -37.28
CA SER A 152 -5.12 -0.82 -35.85
C SER A 152 -5.90 -2.02 -35.21
N ARG A 153 -5.82 -2.24 -33.89
CA ARG A 153 -6.44 -3.32 -33.07
C ARG A 153 -5.88 -4.76 -33.13
N ARG A 154 -5.79 -5.45 -34.27
CA ARG A 154 -5.02 -6.75 -34.33
C ARG A 154 -3.51 -6.54 -34.13
N LYS A 155 -3.09 -5.27 -34.16
CA LYS A 155 -1.71 -4.85 -34.01
C LYS A 155 -1.21 -4.85 -32.58
N ASP A 156 -2.06 -4.52 -31.62
CA ASP A 156 -1.55 -4.24 -30.28
C ASP A 156 -1.07 -5.51 -29.60
N LEU A 157 -1.81 -6.62 -29.74
CA LEU A 157 -1.37 -7.93 -29.29
C LEU A 157 -0.14 -8.41 -30.09
N SER A 158 -0.13 -8.26 -31.41
CA SER A 158 1.05 -8.66 -32.20
C SER A 158 2.31 -7.83 -31.91
N LEU A 159 2.15 -6.55 -31.58
CA LEU A 159 3.24 -5.65 -31.19
C LEU A 159 3.72 -5.98 -29.78
N TRP A 160 2.78 -6.33 -28.89
CA TRP A 160 3.06 -6.85 -27.57
C TRP A 160 3.87 -8.14 -27.65
N ASP A 161 3.38 -9.17 -28.33
CA ASP A 161 4.05 -10.46 -28.47
C ASP A 161 5.46 -10.30 -29.06
N ARG A 162 5.63 -9.41 -30.04
CA ARG A 162 6.95 -9.08 -30.61
C ARG A 162 7.87 -8.40 -29.60
N ALA A 163 7.37 -7.46 -28.82
CA ALA A 163 8.14 -6.74 -27.81
C ALA A 163 8.52 -7.67 -26.64
N VAL A 164 7.59 -8.49 -26.16
CA VAL A 164 7.82 -9.49 -25.11
C VAL A 164 8.82 -10.54 -25.57
N SER A 165 8.67 -11.09 -26.79
CA SER A 165 9.63 -12.04 -27.35
C SER A 165 11.04 -11.47 -27.39
N LYS A 166 11.18 -10.20 -27.77
CA LYS A 166 12.47 -9.51 -27.84
C LYS A 166 13.10 -9.29 -26.46
N LEU A 167 12.30 -8.88 -25.48
CA LEU A 167 12.76 -8.70 -24.10
C LEU A 167 13.10 -10.04 -23.44
N SER A 168 12.28 -11.07 -23.66
CA SER A 168 12.53 -12.42 -23.19
C SER A 168 13.89 -12.95 -23.67
N VAL A 169 14.25 -12.72 -24.94
CA VAL A 169 15.59 -13.10 -25.46
C VAL A 169 16.74 -12.36 -24.76
N ARG A 170 16.52 -11.13 -24.27
CA ARG A 170 17.53 -10.35 -23.53
C ARG A 170 17.64 -10.73 -22.05
N CYS A 171 16.59 -11.31 -21.48
CA CYS A 171 16.58 -11.77 -20.09
C CYS A 171 17.21 -13.16 -20.01
N ASP A 172 18.52 -13.24 -19.76
CA ASP A 172 19.10 -14.46 -19.20
C ASP A 172 18.68 -14.53 -17.72
N LEU A 173 17.86 -15.53 -17.40
CA LEU A 173 17.42 -15.75 -16.02
C LEU A 173 18.64 -16.21 -15.22
N GLU A 174 19.23 -15.31 -14.42
CA GLU A 174 20.00 -15.74 -13.27
C GLU A 174 19.09 -16.63 -12.40
N GLU A 175 19.62 -17.81 -12.09
CA GLU A 175 18.97 -18.93 -11.42
C GLU A 175 18.21 -18.50 -10.17
N SER A 176 16.88 -18.41 -10.27
CA SER A 176 15.99 -18.37 -9.11
C SER A 176 14.72 -19.20 -9.32
N VAL A 177 14.83 -20.25 -10.13
CA VAL A 177 13.85 -21.34 -10.14
C VAL A 177 14.09 -22.18 -8.89
N GLY A 178 13.52 -21.75 -7.78
CA GLY A 178 13.52 -22.51 -6.55
C GLY A 178 12.88 -23.89 -6.76
N LYS A 179 13.71 -24.94 -6.67
CA LYS A 179 13.38 -26.33 -6.27
C LYS A 179 12.16 -27.05 -6.89
N ARG A 180 11.52 -26.54 -7.95
CA ARG A 180 10.58 -27.31 -8.78
C ARG A 180 11.28 -27.74 -10.05
N VAL A 181 11.18 -29.02 -10.39
CA VAL A 181 11.52 -29.53 -11.72
C VAL A 181 10.41 -29.02 -12.64
N VAL A 182 10.61 -27.83 -13.19
CA VAL A 182 9.69 -27.18 -14.13
C VAL A 182 10.00 -27.71 -15.53
N SER A 183 8.98 -28.04 -16.31
CA SER A 183 9.18 -28.44 -17.70
C SER A 183 9.79 -27.29 -18.53
N LEU A 184 10.49 -27.61 -19.61
CA LEU A 184 11.10 -26.59 -20.48
C LEU A 184 10.06 -25.62 -21.05
N GLU A 185 8.83 -26.08 -21.28
CA GLU A 185 7.70 -25.28 -21.76
C GLU A 185 7.19 -24.30 -20.70
N GLU A 186 6.97 -24.76 -19.47
CA GLU A 186 6.56 -23.90 -18.33
C GLU A 186 7.62 -22.82 -18.04
N ALA A 187 8.91 -23.17 -18.10
CA ALA A 187 10.00 -22.22 -17.93
C ALA A 187 9.96 -21.10 -19.00
N SER A 188 9.63 -21.46 -20.24
CA SER A 188 9.43 -20.48 -21.32
C SER A 188 8.26 -19.55 -21.04
N TYR A 189 7.12 -20.07 -20.58
CA TYR A 189 5.95 -19.26 -20.23
C TYR A 189 6.23 -18.29 -19.07
N TYR A 190 6.96 -18.72 -18.04
CA TYR A 190 7.34 -17.85 -16.92
C TYR A 190 8.29 -16.75 -17.38
N LYS A 191 9.28 -17.10 -18.21
CA LYS A 191 10.21 -16.13 -18.80
C LYS A 191 9.49 -15.09 -19.64
N GLU A 192 8.52 -15.52 -20.45
CA GLU A 192 7.65 -14.63 -21.21
C GLU A 192 6.83 -13.69 -20.31
N ALA A 193 6.19 -14.23 -19.27
CA ALA A 193 5.39 -13.43 -18.34
C ALA A 193 6.23 -12.43 -17.52
N MET A 194 7.47 -12.78 -17.16
CA MET A 194 8.41 -11.86 -16.51
C MET A 194 8.79 -10.70 -17.44
N ALA A 195 9.15 -11.01 -18.70
CA ALA A 195 9.46 -9.99 -19.70
C ALA A 195 8.24 -9.09 -20.00
N ALA A 196 7.04 -9.67 -20.02
CA ALA A 196 5.77 -8.95 -20.14
C ALA A 196 5.53 -7.96 -18.98
N LEU A 197 5.84 -8.35 -17.75
CA LEU A 197 5.70 -7.47 -16.59
C LEU A 197 6.67 -6.29 -16.66
N GLU A 198 7.93 -6.54 -17.05
CA GLU A 198 8.94 -5.50 -17.26
C GLU A 198 8.54 -4.53 -18.39
N LEU A 199 8.03 -5.07 -19.50
CA LEU A 199 7.51 -4.27 -20.61
C LEU A 199 6.34 -3.38 -20.17
N ALA A 200 5.41 -3.91 -19.36
CA ALA A 200 4.29 -3.13 -18.85
C ALA A 200 4.77 -1.94 -18.00
N LYS A 201 5.78 -2.17 -17.14
CA LYS A 201 6.41 -1.12 -16.33
C LYS A 201 7.05 -0.05 -17.21
N GLU A 202 7.76 -0.45 -18.26
CA GLU A 202 8.37 0.49 -19.22
C GLU A 202 7.30 1.31 -19.97
N VAL A 203 6.22 0.67 -20.43
CA VAL A 203 5.11 1.36 -21.09
C VAL A 203 4.49 2.44 -20.21
N ILE A 204 4.23 2.13 -18.93
CA ILE A 204 3.68 3.09 -17.97
C ILE A 204 4.69 4.23 -17.71
N SER A 205 5.96 3.91 -17.53
CA SER A 205 7.03 4.91 -17.34
C SER A 205 7.11 5.90 -18.51
N LEU A 206 7.06 5.41 -19.75
CA LEU A 206 7.05 6.27 -20.95
C LEU A 206 5.81 7.17 -21.01
N GLN A 207 4.65 6.68 -20.58
CA GLN A 207 3.43 7.48 -20.53
C GLN A 207 3.48 8.54 -19.42
N GLN A 208 4.06 8.21 -18.27
CA GLN A 208 4.30 9.17 -17.18
C GLN A 208 5.28 10.26 -17.61
N MET A 209 6.37 9.91 -18.30
CA MET A 209 7.35 10.88 -18.82
C MET A 209 6.70 11.93 -19.75
N LYS A 210 5.77 11.51 -20.62
CA LYS A 210 5.01 12.43 -21.50
C LYS A 210 4.16 13.44 -20.73
N ARG A 211 3.77 13.11 -19.49
CA ARG A 211 2.97 13.96 -18.59
C ARG A 211 3.85 14.84 -17.68
N GLY A 212 5.17 14.71 -17.73
CA GLY A 212 6.10 15.38 -16.80
C GLY A 212 5.98 16.91 -16.78
N ASN A 213 5.79 17.57 -17.93
CA ASN A 213 5.63 19.02 -17.96
C ASN A 213 4.32 19.48 -17.28
N ALA A 214 3.24 18.71 -17.44
CA ALA A 214 1.97 19.01 -16.80
C ALA A 214 2.04 18.77 -15.27
N ILE A 215 2.80 17.76 -14.84
CA ILE A 215 3.06 17.50 -13.41
C ILE A 215 3.87 18.63 -12.79
N LYS A 216 4.93 19.11 -13.46
CA LYS A 216 5.73 20.27 -13.03
C LYS A 216 4.87 21.51 -12.83
N GLU A 217 4.01 21.82 -13.81
CA GLU A 217 3.12 22.97 -13.70
C GLU A 217 2.08 22.80 -12.59
N LEU A 218 1.55 21.58 -12.42
CA LEU A 218 0.62 21.26 -11.32
C LEU A 218 1.27 21.49 -9.95
N ASN A 219 2.48 20.97 -9.74
CA ASN A 219 3.22 21.11 -8.48
C ASN A 219 3.56 22.58 -8.19
N ARG A 220 3.92 23.35 -9.22
CA ARG A 220 4.23 24.79 -9.08
C ARG A 220 3.00 25.63 -8.75
N THR A 221 1.85 25.33 -9.35
CA THR A 221 0.61 26.09 -9.17
C THR A 221 -0.18 25.65 -7.94
N GLY A 222 0.13 24.49 -7.37
CA GLY A 222 -0.65 23.90 -6.28
C GLY A 222 -2.06 23.46 -6.74
N GLY A 223 -2.24 23.26 -8.04
CA GLY A 223 -3.52 22.88 -8.63
C GLY A 223 -3.91 21.42 -8.37
N PHE A 224 -5.10 21.04 -8.84
CA PHE A 224 -5.60 19.66 -8.78
C PHE A 224 -5.87 19.11 -10.18
N SER A 225 -5.40 17.89 -10.45
CA SER A 225 -5.75 17.15 -11.67
C SER A 225 -5.88 15.67 -11.37
N ARG A 226 -7.11 15.16 -11.49
CA ARG A 226 -7.42 13.74 -11.30
C ARG A 226 -6.62 12.84 -12.23
N THR A 227 -6.48 13.22 -13.50
CA THR A 227 -5.77 12.42 -14.50
C THR A 227 -4.28 12.31 -14.19
N LEU A 228 -3.66 13.40 -13.73
CA LEU A 228 -2.25 13.38 -13.35
C LEU A 228 -2.03 12.62 -12.03
N ALA A 229 -2.94 12.78 -11.07
CA ALA A 229 -2.89 12.03 -9.81
C ALA A 229 -3.08 10.52 -10.03
N HIS A 230 -4.01 10.12 -10.90
CA HIS A 230 -4.15 8.72 -11.30
C HIS A 230 -2.90 8.22 -12.04
N SER A 231 -2.34 9.03 -12.94
CA SER A 231 -1.12 8.64 -13.66
C SER A 231 0.03 8.24 -12.74
N ALA A 232 0.15 8.87 -11.56
CA ALA A 232 1.21 8.57 -10.60
C ALA A 232 1.03 7.20 -9.92
N THR A 233 -0.18 6.66 -9.86
CA THR A 233 -0.54 5.40 -9.18
C THR A 233 -0.86 4.25 -10.14
N ASP A 234 -0.63 4.43 -11.45
CA ASP A 234 -0.97 3.45 -12.50
C ASP A 234 -0.26 2.11 -12.30
N TRP A 235 1.02 2.13 -11.96
CA TRP A 235 1.79 0.91 -11.75
C TRP A 235 1.33 0.09 -10.53
N PRO A 236 1.21 0.68 -9.31
CA PRO A 236 0.59 -0.01 -8.19
C PRO A 236 -0.82 -0.55 -8.49
N LEU A 237 -1.67 0.21 -9.19
CA LEU A 237 -3.01 -0.28 -9.52
C LEU A 237 -2.97 -1.49 -10.45
N LEU A 238 -2.15 -1.46 -11.50
CA LEU A 238 -2.04 -2.57 -12.43
C LEU A 238 -1.60 -3.86 -11.70
N LEU A 239 -0.64 -3.76 -10.80
CA LEU A 239 -0.20 -4.90 -9.98
C LEU A 239 -1.31 -5.41 -9.05
N LEU A 240 -2.06 -4.51 -8.42
CA LEU A 240 -3.21 -4.87 -7.59
C LEU A 240 -4.30 -5.59 -8.41
N GLU A 241 -4.61 -5.10 -9.61
CA GLU A 241 -5.60 -5.74 -10.50
C GLU A 241 -5.13 -7.13 -10.93
N LEU A 242 -3.85 -7.29 -11.30
CA LEU A 242 -3.26 -8.59 -11.66
C LEU A 242 -3.28 -9.58 -10.50
N LEU A 243 -2.83 -9.15 -9.31
CA LEU A 243 -2.84 -9.99 -8.11
C LEU A 243 -4.26 -10.37 -7.69
N SER A 244 -5.20 -9.44 -7.80
CA SER A 244 -6.62 -9.70 -7.50
C SER A 244 -7.19 -10.71 -8.50
N ALA A 245 -6.88 -10.56 -9.80
CA ALA A 245 -7.31 -11.47 -10.84
C ALA A 245 -6.70 -12.88 -10.70
N ALA A 246 -5.46 -12.96 -10.22
CA ALA A 246 -4.76 -14.22 -9.94
C ALA A 246 -5.24 -14.90 -8.64
N ALA A 247 -5.97 -14.19 -7.77
CA ALA A 247 -6.40 -14.75 -6.49
C ALA A 247 -7.39 -15.90 -6.68
N GLU A 248 -7.04 -17.07 -6.15
CA GLU A 248 -7.79 -18.32 -6.24
C GLU A 248 -7.80 -19.03 -4.87
N ILE A 249 -8.96 -19.58 -4.50
CA ILE A 249 -9.15 -20.29 -3.23
C ILE A 249 -8.24 -21.52 -3.19
N ASP A 250 -7.65 -21.78 -2.02
CA ASP A 250 -6.72 -22.88 -1.74
C ASP A 250 -5.45 -22.97 -2.62
N TYR A 251 -5.19 -22.01 -3.50
CA TYR A 251 -4.02 -22.01 -4.38
C TYR A 251 -3.15 -20.75 -4.25
N PHE A 252 -3.72 -19.57 -4.43
CA PHE A 252 -2.99 -18.30 -4.32
C PHE A 252 -3.90 -17.20 -3.77
N GLN A 253 -3.63 -16.80 -2.54
CA GLN A 253 -4.44 -15.84 -1.79
C GLN A 253 -3.57 -14.66 -1.34
N PRO A 254 -3.29 -13.73 -2.27
CA PRO A 254 -2.49 -12.55 -2.00
C PRO A 254 -3.24 -11.59 -1.08
N LYS A 255 -2.51 -10.89 -0.21
CA LYS A 255 -3.00 -9.82 0.66
C LYS A 255 -1.96 -8.73 0.73
N LEU A 256 -2.38 -7.49 0.93
CA LEU A 256 -1.49 -6.36 1.11
C LEU A 256 -1.76 -5.69 2.44
N VAL A 257 -0.72 -5.48 3.23
CA VAL A 257 -0.73 -4.64 4.43
C VAL A 257 0.12 -3.41 4.15
N ILE A 258 -0.49 -2.23 4.23
CA ILE A 258 0.20 -0.94 4.17
C ILE A 258 0.15 -0.32 5.57
N ASN A 259 1.27 -0.37 6.26
CA ASN A 259 1.43 0.21 7.58
C ASN A 259 1.85 1.69 7.50
N ASN A 260 1.34 2.48 8.44
CA ASN A 260 1.55 3.92 8.55
C ASN A 260 1.18 4.68 7.24
N ILE A 261 0.00 4.40 6.68
CA ILE A 261 -0.47 4.99 5.41
C ILE A 261 -0.45 6.53 5.43
N GLU A 262 -0.65 7.16 6.58
CA GLU A 262 -0.58 8.61 6.76
C GLU A 262 0.78 9.21 6.37
N VAL A 263 1.87 8.44 6.41
CA VAL A 263 3.21 8.91 6.04
C VAL A 263 3.27 9.34 4.58
N LEU A 264 2.53 8.67 3.69
CA LEU A 264 2.44 9.05 2.27
C LEU A 264 1.84 10.45 2.09
N LYS A 265 0.86 10.83 2.92
CA LYS A 265 0.19 12.13 2.85
C LYS A 265 1.15 13.29 3.12
N HIS A 266 2.21 13.04 3.88
CA HIS A 266 3.22 14.03 4.28
C HIS A 266 4.54 13.93 3.53
N ALA A 267 4.64 13.01 2.58
CA ALA A 267 5.87 12.79 1.84
C ALA A 267 6.27 14.02 1.02
N VAL A 268 7.56 14.31 1.02
CA VAL A 268 8.13 15.44 0.26
C VAL A 268 8.53 14.99 -1.14
N LEU A 269 8.25 15.85 -2.12
CA LEU A 269 8.75 15.69 -3.48
C LEU A 269 10.25 15.98 -3.51
N SER A 270 11.04 14.98 -3.85
CA SER A 270 12.48 15.17 -4.14
C SER A 270 12.72 15.57 -5.60
N ASP A 271 11.78 15.26 -6.48
CA ASP A 271 11.78 15.65 -7.89
C ASP A 271 10.34 15.96 -8.36
N ASP A 272 10.21 16.70 -9.46
CA ASP A 272 8.90 16.98 -10.08
C ASP A 272 8.49 15.87 -11.07
N THR A 273 8.91 14.62 -10.82
CA THR A 273 8.52 13.49 -11.68
C THR A 273 7.14 12.94 -11.32
N SER A 274 6.64 13.28 -10.13
CA SER A 274 5.35 12.83 -9.59
C SER A 274 4.56 14.00 -9.01
N VAL A 275 3.26 13.76 -8.79
CA VAL A 275 2.40 14.65 -8.00
C VAL A 275 2.80 14.63 -6.52
N CYS A 276 2.41 15.66 -5.76
CA CYS A 276 2.70 15.75 -4.33
C CYS A 276 2.14 14.57 -3.51
N GLY A 277 2.72 14.33 -2.33
CA GLY A 277 2.42 13.17 -1.49
C GLY A 277 0.93 13.03 -1.14
N SER A 278 0.26 14.13 -0.82
CA SER A 278 -1.19 14.14 -0.54
C SER A 278 -2.02 13.68 -1.75
N LEU A 279 -1.73 14.18 -2.96
CA LEU A 279 -2.43 13.77 -4.18
C LEU A 279 -2.14 12.31 -4.55
N TYR A 280 -0.90 11.86 -4.37
CA TYR A 280 -0.53 10.46 -4.58
C TYR A 280 -1.30 9.54 -3.62
N HIS A 281 -1.29 9.89 -2.33
CA HIS A 281 -1.99 9.19 -1.27
C HIS A 281 -3.49 9.06 -1.55
N ASP A 282 -4.17 10.17 -1.83
CA ASP A 282 -5.61 10.19 -2.04
C ASP A 282 -5.99 9.43 -3.32
N SER A 283 -5.18 9.58 -4.37
CA SER A 283 -5.32 8.82 -5.62
C SER A 283 -5.17 7.32 -5.40
N LEU A 284 -4.17 6.88 -4.63
CA LEU A 284 -3.93 5.47 -4.35
C LEU A 284 -5.11 4.85 -3.60
N ILE A 285 -5.56 5.48 -2.51
CA ILE A 285 -6.68 5.00 -1.70
C ILE A 285 -7.96 4.97 -2.53
N TRP A 286 -8.27 6.05 -3.26
CA TRP A 286 -9.45 6.12 -4.12
C TRP A 286 -9.47 4.98 -5.14
N ARG A 287 -8.33 4.69 -5.77
CA ARG A 287 -8.24 3.63 -6.78
C ARG A 287 -8.33 2.22 -6.20
N ILE A 288 -7.78 1.98 -5.00
CA ILE A 288 -7.96 0.71 -4.29
C ILE A 288 -9.43 0.47 -3.97
N ILE A 289 -10.11 1.51 -3.46
CA ILE A 289 -11.54 1.46 -3.15
C ILE A 289 -12.36 1.21 -4.42
N ALA A 290 -12.07 1.95 -5.49
CA ALA A 290 -12.76 1.79 -6.77
C ALA A 290 -12.56 0.39 -7.36
N LEU A 291 -11.36 -0.19 -7.25
CA LEU A 291 -11.10 -1.56 -7.68
C LEU A 291 -11.90 -2.57 -6.86
N GLY A 292 -11.92 -2.42 -5.54
CA GLY A 292 -12.71 -3.26 -4.64
C GLY A 292 -14.21 -3.21 -4.96
N ALA A 293 -14.76 -2.01 -5.05
CA ALA A 293 -16.20 -1.81 -5.25
C ALA A 293 -16.69 -2.32 -6.61
N ASN A 294 -15.88 -2.18 -7.67
CA ASN A 294 -16.29 -2.57 -9.03
C ASN A 294 -15.95 -4.02 -9.37
N GLU A 295 -14.80 -4.53 -8.94
CA GLU A 295 -14.24 -5.81 -9.43
C GLU A 295 -13.89 -6.81 -8.32
N ARG A 296 -13.96 -6.39 -7.05
CA ARG A 296 -13.45 -7.08 -5.86
C ARG A 296 -11.93 -7.30 -5.95
N CYS A 297 -11.17 -6.60 -5.12
CA CYS A 297 -9.72 -6.69 -5.08
C CYS A 297 -9.24 -7.70 -4.03
N LEU A 298 -7.97 -8.06 -4.06
CA LEU A 298 -7.33 -8.81 -2.98
C LEU A 298 -7.49 -8.08 -1.62
N PRO A 299 -7.49 -8.76 -0.46
CA PRO A 299 -7.57 -8.10 0.83
C PRO A 299 -6.45 -7.07 1.06
N VAL A 300 -6.84 -5.80 1.19
CA VAL A 300 -5.92 -4.69 1.50
C VAL A 300 -6.20 -4.14 2.90
N PHE A 301 -5.18 -4.15 3.76
CA PHE A 301 -5.21 -3.60 5.11
C PHE A 301 -4.44 -2.28 5.15
N LEU A 302 -5.10 -1.18 5.48
CA LEU A 302 -4.45 0.10 5.75
C LEU A 302 -4.36 0.29 7.27
N VAL A 303 -3.15 0.41 7.80
CA VAL A 303 -2.93 0.55 9.24
C VAL A 303 -2.47 1.97 9.51
N THR A 304 -3.11 2.63 10.46
CA THR A 304 -2.84 4.04 10.76
C THR A 304 -3.12 4.38 12.21
N SER A 305 -2.42 5.40 12.72
CA SER A 305 -2.77 6.03 14.00
C SER A 305 -3.33 7.44 13.82
N ASP A 306 -3.50 7.92 12.59
CA ASP A 306 -3.96 9.27 12.30
C ASP A 306 -5.49 9.39 12.44
N GLY A 307 -5.94 10.36 13.23
CA GLY A 307 -7.37 10.62 13.48
C GLY A 307 -8.17 10.99 12.23
N TYR A 308 -7.51 11.43 11.15
CA TYR A 308 -8.12 11.65 9.83
C TYR A 308 -8.95 10.43 9.39
N TYR A 309 -8.42 9.24 9.58
CA TYR A 309 -9.04 7.98 9.16
C TYR A 309 -10.23 7.55 10.02
N SER A 310 -10.36 8.08 11.24
CA SER A 310 -11.53 7.83 12.09
C SER A 310 -12.73 8.73 11.79
N TYR A 311 -12.51 9.94 11.27
CA TYR A 311 -13.56 10.97 11.23
C TYR A 311 -13.80 11.62 9.88
N ARG A 312 -12.74 11.88 9.08
CA ARG A 312 -12.88 12.64 7.82
C ARG A 312 -12.80 11.76 6.58
N ALA A 313 -12.00 10.69 6.64
CA ALA A 313 -11.77 9.85 5.48
C ALA A 313 -13.06 9.26 4.89
N PHE A 314 -14.04 8.87 5.71
CA PHE A 314 -15.32 8.38 5.17
C PHE A 314 -16.12 9.45 4.43
N MET A 315 -16.00 10.72 4.82
CA MET A 315 -16.64 11.84 4.12
C MET A 315 -15.93 12.12 2.80
N ASP A 316 -14.59 12.11 2.82
CA ASP A 316 -13.77 12.43 1.64
C ASP A 316 -13.84 11.33 0.57
N PHE A 317 -13.87 10.06 0.99
CA PHE A 317 -13.95 8.92 0.07
C PHE A 317 -15.38 8.44 -0.20
N GLY A 318 -16.38 8.88 0.58
CA GLY A 318 -17.80 8.63 0.31
C GLY A 318 -18.32 7.24 0.69
N PHE A 319 -17.62 6.51 1.56
CA PHE A 319 -18.03 5.16 1.97
C PHE A 319 -18.08 5.02 3.49
N PRO A 320 -19.27 5.10 4.10
CA PRO A 320 -19.43 4.95 5.55
C PRO A 320 -19.03 3.54 6.04
N ASP A 321 -19.20 2.52 5.20
CA ASP A 321 -18.94 1.11 5.55
C ASP A 321 -17.50 0.64 5.22
N ILE A 322 -16.67 1.47 4.57
CA ILE A 322 -15.24 1.17 4.34
C ILE A 322 -14.46 1.22 5.66
N PHE A 323 -14.93 2.05 6.58
CA PHE A 323 -14.31 2.25 7.88
C PHE A 323 -15.13 1.48 8.90
N ILE A 324 -14.81 0.20 9.10
CA ILE A 324 -15.07 -0.40 10.42
C ILE A 324 -14.07 0.26 11.38
N SER A 325 -14.28 1.54 11.71
CA SER A 325 -13.64 2.24 12.82
C SER A 325 -14.26 1.67 14.08
N ARG A 326 -13.81 0.48 14.41
CA ARG A 326 -14.07 -0.18 15.67
C ARG A 326 -13.03 0.40 16.62
N GLU A 327 -13.36 1.58 17.13
CA GLU A 327 -12.50 2.32 18.04
C GLU A 327 -12.04 1.42 19.20
N MET A 328 -10.72 1.39 19.37
CA MET A 328 -9.99 1.11 20.61
C MET A 328 -9.63 -0.35 20.92
N PHE A 329 -8.39 -0.68 20.57
CA PHE A 329 -7.46 -1.27 21.54
C PHE A 329 -7.38 -0.32 22.74
N GLY A 330 -8.11 -0.64 23.80
CA GLY A 330 -7.90 -0.04 25.11
C GLY A 330 -6.90 -0.90 25.87
N TRP A 331 -5.91 -0.26 26.47
CA TRP A 331 -5.23 -0.89 27.60
C TRP A 331 -6.22 -0.95 28.76
N SER A 332 -6.21 -2.06 29.50
CA SER A 332 -6.77 -2.02 30.86
C SER A 332 -6.04 -0.96 31.68
N PRO A 333 -6.65 -0.40 32.74
CA PRO A 333 -5.95 0.54 33.63
C PRO A 333 -4.61 0.01 34.14
N ALA A 334 -4.49 -1.30 34.35
CA ALA A 334 -3.26 -1.94 34.78
C ALA A 334 -2.18 -1.97 33.67
N GLU A 335 -2.55 -2.36 32.45
CA GLU A 335 -1.64 -2.33 31.29
C GLU A 335 -1.20 -0.89 30.98
N ALA A 336 -2.13 0.06 31.06
CA ALA A 336 -1.83 1.45 30.79
C ALA A 336 -0.90 2.05 31.85
N LYS A 337 -1.09 1.68 33.13
CA LYS A 337 -0.20 2.07 34.23
C LYS A 337 1.23 1.59 34.00
N LEU A 338 1.40 0.35 33.54
CA LEU A 338 2.72 -0.23 33.26
C LEU A 338 3.53 0.58 32.23
N HIS A 339 2.85 1.11 31.20
CA HIS A 339 3.49 1.82 30.10
C HIS A 339 3.59 3.34 30.30
N MET A 340 2.75 3.92 31.15
CA MET A 340 2.61 5.37 31.29
C MET A 340 3.28 5.92 32.56
N VAL A 341 3.35 5.12 33.63
CA VAL A 341 3.87 5.55 34.93
C VAL A 341 5.38 5.33 35.02
N GLY A 342 6.11 6.38 35.38
CA GLY A 342 7.58 6.38 35.46
C GLY A 342 8.20 7.22 34.34
N ASP A 343 7.80 6.95 33.09
CA ASP A 343 8.36 7.62 31.92
C ASP A 343 7.61 8.90 31.51
N TYR A 344 6.30 8.96 31.71
CA TYR A 344 5.45 10.07 31.22
C TYR A 344 4.66 10.78 32.33
N PHE A 345 4.15 9.99 33.28
CA PHE A 345 3.37 10.48 34.41
C PHE A 345 3.88 9.89 35.72
N THR A 346 3.77 10.66 36.79
CA THR A 346 3.92 10.16 38.17
C THR A 346 2.71 9.30 38.56
N SER A 347 2.86 8.47 39.60
CA SER A 347 1.74 7.64 40.08
C SER A 347 0.53 8.45 40.55
N SER A 348 0.75 9.66 41.08
CA SER A 348 -0.31 10.59 41.51
C SER A 348 -1.02 11.22 40.30
N GLU A 349 -0.28 11.73 39.32
CA GLU A 349 -0.87 12.26 38.07
C GLU A 349 -1.68 11.18 37.35
N TRP A 350 -1.13 9.97 37.27
CA TRP A 350 -1.79 8.82 36.66
C TRP A 350 -3.13 8.50 37.32
N SER A 351 -3.18 8.54 38.65
CA SER A 351 -4.41 8.24 39.40
C SER A 351 -5.52 9.24 39.06
N VAL A 352 -5.19 10.53 38.99
CA VAL A 352 -6.13 11.60 38.59
C VAL A 352 -6.54 11.44 37.12
N LEU A 353 -5.61 11.13 36.22
CA LEU A 353 -5.91 10.97 34.80
C LEU A 353 -6.82 9.78 34.52
N VAL A 354 -6.58 8.64 35.18
CA VAL A 354 -7.45 7.47 35.06
C VAL A 354 -8.82 7.72 35.66
N GLU A 355 -8.89 8.43 36.79
CA GLU A 355 -10.15 8.81 37.43
C GLU A 355 -10.99 9.73 36.55
N VAL A 356 -10.37 10.73 35.91
CA VAL A 356 -11.06 11.77 35.14
C VAL A 356 -11.32 11.37 33.68
N LEU A 357 -10.36 10.72 33.01
CA LEU A 357 -10.37 10.46 31.56
C LEU A 357 -10.46 8.98 31.19
N GLY A 358 -10.30 8.09 32.18
CA GLY A 358 -10.21 6.64 31.98
C GLY A 358 -8.84 6.17 31.42
N PRO A 359 -8.63 4.85 31.29
CA PRO A 359 -7.36 4.24 30.86
C PRO A 359 -7.12 4.33 29.34
N ASN A 360 -7.71 5.32 28.68
CA ASN A 360 -7.71 5.45 27.24
C ASN A 360 -6.36 5.99 26.73
N SER A 361 -5.60 5.18 26.00
CA SER A 361 -4.28 5.56 25.48
C SER A 361 -4.28 6.80 24.58
N ARG A 362 -5.40 7.12 23.89
CA ARG A 362 -5.54 8.36 23.11
C ARG A 362 -5.68 9.59 24.00
N HIS A 363 -6.56 9.56 25.01
CA HIS A 363 -6.75 10.72 25.91
C HIS A 363 -5.49 10.99 26.74
N LEU A 364 -4.84 9.92 27.20
CA LEU A 364 -3.57 10.01 27.91
C LEU A 364 -2.49 10.65 27.02
N PHE A 365 -2.49 10.33 25.73
CA PHE A 365 -1.60 10.95 24.74
C PHE A 365 -1.94 12.43 24.49
N GLU A 366 -3.21 12.79 24.35
CA GLU A 366 -3.62 14.19 24.18
C GLU A 366 -3.23 15.04 25.40
N VAL A 367 -3.42 14.52 26.62
CA VAL A 367 -2.97 15.20 27.84
C VAL A 367 -1.46 15.29 27.92
N PHE A 368 -0.73 14.24 27.57
CA PHE A 368 0.73 14.29 27.56
C PHE A 368 1.26 15.29 26.52
N ALA A 369 0.68 15.32 25.32
CA ALA A 369 1.02 16.30 24.29
C ALA A 369 0.71 17.73 24.74
N LEU A 370 -0.40 17.94 25.47
CA LEU A 370 -0.70 19.23 26.10
C LEU A 370 0.33 19.60 27.17
N LYS A 371 0.74 18.66 28.03
CA LYS A 371 1.80 18.85 29.04
C LYS A 371 3.15 19.26 28.42
N LEU A 372 3.48 18.70 27.26
CA LEU A 372 4.70 19.06 26.50
C LEU A 372 4.56 20.36 25.71
N SER A 373 3.35 20.87 25.50
CA SER A 373 3.14 22.12 24.77
C SER A 373 3.54 23.32 25.64
N ASN A 374 4.18 24.31 25.03
CA ASN A 374 4.62 25.55 25.70
C ASN A 374 3.47 26.36 26.33
N HIS A 375 2.20 25.96 26.14
CA HIS A 375 1.04 26.60 26.76
C HIS A 375 0.79 26.14 28.21
N PHE A 376 1.29 24.97 28.62
CA PHE A 376 1.13 24.45 29.98
C PHE A 376 2.37 24.66 30.89
N GLN A 377 3.50 25.05 30.31
CA GLN A 377 4.73 25.37 31.07
C GLN A 377 4.85 26.87 31.44
N LYS A 378 3.77 27.64 31.28
CA LYS A 378 3.70 29.04 31.74
C LYS A 378 2.99 29.16 33.08
#